data_AF-A0A7C4Z2L5-F1
#
_entry.id   AF-A0A7C4Z2L5-F1
#
_cell.length_a   1.000
_cell.length_b   1.000
_cell.length_c   1.000
_cell.angle_alpha   90.00
_cell.angle_beta   90.00
_cell.angle_gamma   90.00
#
_symmetry.space_group_name_H-M   'P 1'
#
loop_
_entity.id
_entity.type
_entity.pdbx_description
1 polymer ?
#
loop_
_entity_poly.entity_id
_entity_poly.type
_entity_poly.pdbx_seq_one_letter_code
_entity_poly.pdbx_strand_id
1 'polypeptide(L)'
;MAYEFTFAQLEYLGLFDVILPFILIFTIVFAVMQKVQLFGDPKTTKNVKNYNVVIALVMGLAVVFPHVLGYYPPDKDIVLIINQSLPNVSIVLVAILMALLIIGILGKRFELGGTSLSGWIALAAFVVIVYIFGSAARWWESNFAFWLLAQPDLMALVIVILVFALIIWLVTKEDKPSDEKSIPNQLKEMLK
;
A
#
# COMPACT_ATOMS: atom_id res chain seq x y z
N MET A 1 -27.47 15.44 -23.35
CA MET A 1 -27.04 16.49 -24.31
C MET A 1 -26.59 17.80 -23.63
N ALA A 2 -27.40 18.49 -22.81
CA ALA A 2 -26.93 19.76 -22.18
C ALA A 2 -25.82 19.57 -21.12
N TYR A 3 -25.84 18.47 -20.36
CA TYR A 3 -24.84 18.20 -19.31
C TYR A 3 -23.49 17.71 -19.87
N GLU A 4 -23.48 16.97 -20.98
CA GLU A 4 -22.25 16.53 -21.65
C GLU A 4 -21.46 17.73 -22.17
N PHE A 5 -22.15 18.77 -22.65
CA PHE A 5 -21.55 20.02 -23.09
C PHE A 5 -20.87 20.77 -21.93
N THR A 6 -21.46 20.76 -20.73
CA THR A 6 -20.86 21.43 -19.55
C THR A 6 -19.62 20.72 -19.02
N PHE A 7 -19.60 19.39 -19.00
CA PHE A 7 -18.43 18.65 -18.51
C PHE A 7 -17.26 18.70 -19.51
N ALA A 8 -17.54 18.56 -20.80
CA ALA A 8 -16.51 18.67 -21.84
C ALA A 8 -15.86 20.06 -21.88
N GLN A 9 -16.60 21.13 -21.57
CA GLN A 9 -16.04 22.48 -21.46
C GLN A 9 -15.14 22.64 -20.24
N LEU A 10 -15.50 22.05 -19.10
CA LEU A 10 -14.66 22.09 -17.88
C LEU A 10 -13.39 21.26 -18.04
N GLU A 11 -13.48 20.14 -18.76
CA GLU A 11 -12.32 19.33 -19.16
C GLU A 11 -11.40 20.10 -20.11
N TYR A 12 -11.96 20.78 -21.12
CA TYR A 12 -11.17 21.62 -22.04
C TYR A 12 -10.44 22.77 -21.32
N LEU A 13 -10.99 23.28 -20.22
CA LEU A 13 -10.36 24.31 -19.39
C LEU A 13 -9.26 23.75 -18.46
N GLY A 14 -8.99 22.44 -18.48
CA GLY A 14 -8.01 21.79 -17.61
C GLY A 14 -8.40 21.81 -16.13
N LEU A 15 -9.69 22.04 -15.81
CA LEU A 15 -10.14 22.21 -14.43
C LEU A 15 -9.89 20.94 -13.60
N PHE A 16 -10.13 19.77 -14.20
CA PHE A 16 -9.91 18.48 -13.54
C PHE A 16 -8.42 18.18 -13.34
N ASP A 17 -7.57 18.60 -14.28
CA ASP A 17 -6.12 18.44 -14.21
C ASP A 17 -5.49 19.29 -13.09
N VAL A 18 -6.18 20.35 -12.65
CA VAL A 18 -5.76 21.17 -11.51
C VAL A 18 -6.41 20.67 -10.20
N ILE A 19 -7.74 20.57 -10.17
CA ILE A 19 -8.49 20.38 -8.93
C ILE A 19 -8.30 18.99 -8.34
N LEU A 20 -8.34 17.93 -9.15
CA LEU A 20 -8.23 16.56 -8.66
C LEU A 20 -6.89 16.30 -7.95
N PRO A 21 -5.73 16.57 -8.56
CA PRO A 21 -4.46 16.37 -7.87
C PRO A 21 -4.27 17.35 -6.71
N PHE A 22 -4.79 18.58 -6.81
CA PHE A 22 -4.73 19.55 -5.72
C PHE A 22 -5.42 19.03 -4.46
N ILE A 23 -6.67 18.59 -4.58
CA ILE A 23 -7.45 18.07 -3.45
C ILE A 23 -6.76 16.86 -2.84
N LEU A 24 -6.21 15.97 -3.67
CA LEU A 24 -5.51 14.78 -3.22
C LEU A 24 -4.28 15.14 -2.38
N ILE A 25 -3.37 15.97 -2.92
CA ILE A 25 -2.13 16.36 -2.23
C ILE A 25 -2.45 17.17 -0.98
N PHE A 26 -3.36 18.14 -1.07
CA PHE A 26 -3.84 18.91 0.06
C PHE A 26 -4.32 18.00 1.20
N THR A 27 -5.18 17.03 0.88
CA THR A 27 -5.78 16.14 1.87
C THR A 27 -4.73 15.24 2.52
N ILE A 28 -3.80 14.67 1.75
CA ILE A 28 -2.73 13.81 2.28
C ILE A 28 -1.82 14.62 3.19
N VAL A 29 -1.32 15.78 2.73
CA VAL A 29 -0.43 16.63 3.53
C VAL A 29 -1.14 17.07 4.81
N PHE A 30 -2.38 17.55 4.70
CA PHE A 30 -3.17 17.95 5.86
C PHE A 30 -3.36 16.79 6.85
N ALA A 31 -3.74 15.61 6.38
CA ALA A 31 -3.94 14.44 7.23
C ALA A 31 -2.66 13.98 7.93
N VAL A 32 -1.53 13.97 7.22
CA VAL A 32 -0.22 13.64 7.78
C VAL A 32 0.18 14.66 8.84
N MET A 33 0.03 15.96 8.58
CA MET A 33 0.33 17.01 9.56
C MET A 33 -0.53 16.89 10.83
N GLN A 34 -1.82 16.56 10.69
CA GLN A 34 -2.70 16.29 11.84
C GLN A 34 -2.26 15.04 12.61
N LYS A 35 -1.79 14.00 11.93
CA LYS A 35 -1.37 12.74 12.54
C LYS A 35 -0.03 12.85 13.27
N VAL A 36 0.93 13.58 12.69
CA VAL A 36 2.28 13.79 13.26
C VAL A 36 2.26 14.85 14.37
N GLN A 37 1.25 15.72 14.40
CA GLN A 37 1.11 16.78 15.42
C GLN A 37 2.34 17.71 15.47
N LEU A 38 2.90 18.07 14.31
CA LEU A 38 4.15 18.84 14.19
C LEU A 38 4.13 20.15 14.98
N PHE A 39 2.99 20.85 15.01
CA PHE A 39 2.80 22.11 15.74
C PHE A 39 2.07 21.94 17.08
N GLY A 40 1.98 20.71 17.59
CA GLY A 40 1.27 20.33 18.80
C GLY A 40 -0.06 19.62 18.53
N ASP A 41 -0.74 19.20 19.62
CA ASP A 41 -2.01 18.49 19.52
C ASP A 41 -3.13 19.44 19.04
N PRO A 42 -3.79 19.12 17.90
CA PRO A 42 -4.93 19.89 17.39
C PRO A 42 -6.08 20.10 18.38
N LYS A 43 -6.20 19.25 19.41
CA LYS A 43 -7.23 19.34 20.45
C LYS A 43 -6.86 20.31 21.57
N THR A 44 -5.58 20.51 21.81
CA THR A 44 -5.08 21.24 22.99
C THR A 44 -4.55 22.62 22.60
N THR A 45 -3.89 22.72 21.44
CA THR A 45 -3.24 23.95 20.99
C THR A 45 -4.14 24.70 20.01
N LYS A 46 -4.50 25.94 20.37
CA LYS A 46 -5.28 26.83 19.50
C LYS A 46 -4.53 27.10 18.19
N ASN A 47 -5.26 27.24 17.09
CA ASN A 47 -4.76 27.58 15.74
C ASN A 47 -3.90 26.53 15.01
N VAL A 48 -3.53 25.40 15.62
CA VAL A 48 -2.76 24.33 14.93
C VAL A 48 -3.45 23.85 13.66
N LYS A 49 -4.78 23.70 13.70
CA LYS A 49 -5.56 23.32 12.53
C LYS A 49 -5.38 24.32 11.38
N ASN A 50 -5.37 25.62 11.67
CA ASN A 50 -5.24 26.67 10.65
C ASN A 50 -3.84 26.64 10.01
N TYR A 51 -2.80 26.46 10.82
CA TYR A 51 -1.43 26.30 10.29
C TYR A 51 -1.31 25.08 9.39
N ASN A 52 -1.88 23.94 9.82
CA ASN A 52 -1.89 22.72 9.01
C ASN A 52 -2.64 22.92 7.68
N VAL A 53 -3.78 23.64 7.68
CA VAL A 53 -4.52 23.95 6.44
C VAL A 53 -3.68 24.83 5.51
N VAL A 54 -3.08 25.91 6.02
CA VAL A 54 -2.30 26.84 5.20
C VAL A 54 -1.09 26.13 4.58
N ILE A 55 -0.37 25.31 5.36
CA ILE A 55 0.78 24.58 4.85
C ILE A 55 0.34 23.54 3.83
N ALA A 56 -0.72 22.77 4.09
CA ALA A 56 -1.25 21.82 3.12
C ALA A 56 -1.71 22.50 1.82
N LEU A 57 -2.30 23.70 1.92
CA LEU A 57 -2.69 24.52 0.76
C LEU A 57 -1.47 24.93 -0.06
N VAL A 58 -0.44 25.49 0.59
CA VAL A 58 0.79 25.91 -0.09
C VAL A 58 1.49 24.72 -0.74
N MET A 59 1.60 23.59 -0.03
CA MET A 59 2.21 22.37 -0.56
C MET A 59 1.41 21.78 -1.73
N GLY A 60 0.07 21.76 -1.64
CA GLY A 60 -0.79 21.31 -2.73
C GLY A 60 -0.63 22.15 -3.99
N LEU A 61 -0.63 23.48 -3.85
CA LEU A 61 -0.41 24.39 -4.97
C LEU A 61 1.02 24.27 -5.53
N ALA A 62 2.02 24.10 -4.67
CA ALA A 62 3.42 23.94 -5.09
C ALA A 62 3.67 22.68 -5.92
N VAL A 63 2.84 21.64 -5.78
CA VAL A 63 2.91 20.42 -6.61
C VAL A 63 2.09 20.57 -7.89
N VAL A 64 0.91 21.17 -7.83
CA VAL A 64 0.01 21.25 -8.99
C VAL A 64 0.42 22.34 -9.97
N PHE A 65 0.96 23.47 -9.51
CA PHE A 65 1.32 24.57 -10.43
C PHE A 65 2.41 24.17 -11.42
N PRO A 66 3.53 23.54 -11.02
CA PRO A 66 4.54 23.10 -11.98
C PRO A 66 4.02 22.05 -12.97
N HIS A 67 3.03 21.23 -12.59
CA HIS A 67 2.35 20.29 -13.49
C HIS A 67 1.59 21.04 -14.59
N VAL A 68 0.69 21.94 -14.19
CA VAL A 68 -0.17 22.69 -15.12
C VAL A 68 0.64 23.62 -16.02
N LEU A 69 1.72 24.21 -15.50
CA LEU A 69 2.59 25.11 -16.24
C LEU A 69 3.68 24.38 -17.05
N GLY A 70 3.81 23.06 -16.91
CA GLY A 70 4.82 22.27 -17.63
C GLY A 70 6.25 22.56 -17.20
N TYR A 71 6.47 22.95 -15.93
CA TYR A 71 7.80 23.24 -15.39
C TYR A 71 8.51 22.03 -14.79
N TYR A 72 7.83 20.89 -14.67
CA TYR A 72 8.51 19.66 -14.26
C TYR A 72 9.53 19.22 -15.33
N PRO A 73 10.71 18.75 -14.93
CA PRO A 73 11.59 18.03 -15.84
C PRO A 73 10.87 16.83 -16.47
N PRO A 74 11.28 16.40 -17.68
CA PRO A 74 10.73 15.20 -18.31
C PRO A 74 10.73 14.01 -17.34
N ASP A 75 9.63 13.27 -17.29
CA ASP A 75 9.42 12.08 -16.45
C ASP A 75 9.53 12.31 -14.93
N LYS A 76 9.51 13.57 -14.46
CA LYS A 76 9.55 13.93 -13.03
C LYS A 76 8.29 14.65 -12.55
N ASP A 77 7.24 14.58 -13.34
CA ASP A 77 5.95 15.14 -12.99
C ASP A 77 5.25 14.29 -11.93
N ILE A 78 5.16 14.82 -10.72
CA ILE A 78 4.59 14.13 -9.55
C ILE A 78 3.11 13.81 -9.77
N VAL A 79 2.36 14.73 -10.39
CA VAL A 79 0.93 14.53 -10.64
C VAL A 79 0.72 13.40 -11.64
N LEU A 80 1.52 13.37 -12.70
CA LEU A 80 1.48 12.29 -13.69
C LEU A 80 1.82 10.94 -13.04
N ILE A 81 2.90 10.88 -12.26
CA ILE A 81 3.32 9.66 -11.55
C ILE A 81 2.21 9.16 -10.64
N ILE A 82 1.55 10.05 -9.88
CA ILE A 82 0.44 9.70 -9.01
C ILE A 82 -0.74 9.16 -9.82
N ASN A 83 -1.14 9.83 -10.90
CA ASN A 83 -2.27 9.40 -11.74
C ASN A 83 -2.01 8.04 -12.41
N GLN A 84 -0.76 7.72 -12.71
CA GLN A 84 -0.36 6.41 -13.24
C GLN A 84 -0.26 5.34 -12.14
N SER A 85 0.08 5.73 -10.91
CA SER A 85 0.28 4.80 -9.79
C SER A 85 -1.01 4.45 -9.05
N LEU A 86 -1.92 5.41 -8.88
CA LEU A 86 -3.16 5.23 -8.10
C LEU A 86 -4.04 4.07 -8.61
N PRO A 87 -4.28 3.90 -9.93
CA PRO A 87 -5.03 2.75 -10.43
C PRO A 87 -4.38 1.43 -10.06
N ASN A 88 -3.06 1.32 -10.20
CA ASN A 88 -2.31 0.10 -9.88
C ASN A 88 -2.40 -0.25 -8.39
N VAL A 89 -2.23 0.74 -7.50
CA VAL A 89 -2.38 0.54 -6.05
C VAL A 89 -3.82 0.16 -5.69
N SER A 90 -4.81 0.79 -6.32
CA SER A 90 -6.24 0.51 -6.10
C SER A 90 -6.60 -0.92 -6.48
N ILE A 91 -6.06 -1.41 -7.61
CA ILE A 91 -6.23 -2.80 -8.06
C ILE A 91 -5.69 -3.78 -7.00
N VAL A 92 -4.49 -3.53 -6.47
CA VAL A 92 -3.90 -4.37 -5.41
C VAL A 92 -4.74 -4.33 -4.14
N LEU A 93 -5.18 -3.15 -3.70
CA LEU A 93 -6.01 -2.99 -2.51
C LEU A 93 -7.34 -3.76 -2.65
N VAL A 94 -8.01 -3.63 -3.80
CA VAL A 94 -9.24 -4.35 -4.10
C VAL A 94 -9.02 -5.87 -4.11
N ALA A 95 -7.89 -6.34 -4.65
CA ALA A 95 -7.53 -7.76 -4.63
C ALA A 95 -7.41 -8.29 -3.19
N ILE A 96 -6.69 -7.56 -2.32
CA ILE A 96 -6.52 -7.91 -0.90
C ILE A 96 -7.88 -7.92 -0.20
N LEU A 97 -8.71 -6.89 -0.41
CA LEU A 97 -10.04 -6.82 0.19
C LEU A 97 -10.91 -8.01 -0.23
N MET A 98 -10.89 -8.40 -1.51
CA MET A 98 -11.65 -9.56 -1.97
C MET A 98 -11.12 -10.87 -1.40
N ALA A 99 -9.80 -11.05 -1.31
CA ALA A 99 -9.22 -12.21 -0.64
C ALA A 99 -9.65 -12.29 0.84
N LEU A 100 -9.58 -11.17 1.57
CA LEU A 100 -10.04 -11.08 2.95
C LEU A 100 -11.55 -11.34 3.09
N LEU A 101 -12.37 -10.89 2.13
CA LEU A 101 -13.82 -11.18 2.12
C LEU A 101 -14.08 -12.67 1.93
N ILE A 102 -13.40 -13.33 1.00
CA ILE A 102 -13.55 -14.78 0.77
C ILE A 102 -13.11 -15.56 2.01
N ILE A 103 -11.95 -15.23 2.57
CA ILE A 103 -11.45 -15.87 3.81
C ILE A 103 -12.40 -15.60 4.97
N GLY A 104 -12.92 -14.38 5.11
CA GLY A 104 -13.86 -14.01 6.16
C GLY A 104 -15.21 -14.73 6.05
N ILE A 105 -15.72 -14.88 4.83
CA ILE A 105 -17.01 -15.53 4.55
C ILE A 105 -16.89 -17.06 4.70
N LEU A 106 -15.82 -17.66 4.18
CA LEU A 106 -15.65 -19.12 4.15
C LEU A 106 -14.96 -19.68 5.39
N GLY A 107 -14.06 -18.91 6.02
CA GLY A 107 -13.06 -19.39 6.97
C GLY A 107 -13.58 -19.78 8.37
N LYS A 108 -14.88 -19.66 8.64
CA LYS A 108 -15.43 -20.01 9.96
C LYS A 108 -16.65 -20.95 9.97
N ARG A 109 -17.16 -21.41 8.82
CA ARG A 109 -18.45 -22.14 8.80
C ARG A 109 -18.55 -23.41 7.96
N PHE A 110 -17.48 -23.85 7.30
CA PHE A 110 -17.55 -25.03 6.43
C PHE A 110 -16.65 -26.16 6.92
N GLU A 111 -17.03 -26.80 8.02
CA GLU A 111 -16.67 -28.20 8.29
C GLU A 111 -17.73 -29.08 7.61
N LEU A 112 -17.71 -29.16 6.28
CA LEU A 112 -18.51 -30.15 5.54
C LEU A 112 -17.76 -31.48 5.55
N GLY A 113 -18.11 -32.36 6.49
CA GLY A 113 -17.70 -33.77 6.45
C GLY A 113 -16.30 -34.10 6.98
N GLY A 114 -15.82 -33.39 8.02
CA GLY A 114 -14.64 -33.81 8.79
C GLY A 114 -13.28 -33.73 8.07
N THR A 115 -13.24 -33.15 6.87
CA THR A 115 -12.00 -32.82 6.15
C THR A 115 -12.01 -31.33 5.76
N SER A 116 -10.83 -30.73 5.66
CA SER A 116 -10.60 -29.29 5.47
C SER A 116 -10.94 -28.79 4.05
N LEU A 117 -12.03 -29.29 3.45
CA LEU A 117 -12.47 -28.95 2.09
C LEU A 117 -12.68 -27.43 1.93
N SER A 118 -13.07 -26.74 3.00
CA SER A 118 -13.18 -25.28 3.06
C SER A 118 -11.84 -24.54 2.88
N GLY A 119 -10.74 -25.10 3.41
CA GLY A 119 -9.40 -24.57 3.21
C GLY A 119 -8.95 -24.68 1.76
N TRP A 120 -9.26 -25.80 1.10
CA TRP A 120 -8.95 -26.01 -0.33
C TRP A 120 -9.76 -25.10 -1.25
N ILE A 121 -11.03 -24.85 -0.94
CA ILE A 121 -11.87 -23.90 -1.68
C ILE A 121 -11.35 -22.47 -1.50
N ALA A 122 -10.97 -22.07 -0.28
CA ALA A 122 -10.39 -20.75 -0.03
C ALA A 122 -9.05 -20.56 -0.75
N LEU A 123 -8.20 -21.60 -0.77
CA LEU A 123 -6.94 -21.58 -1.53
C LEU A 123 -7.19 -21.46 -3.03
N ALA A 124 -8.10 -22.26 -3.60
CA ALA A 124 -8.47 -22.19 -5.00
C ALA A 124 -9.02 -20.80 -5.39
N ALA A 125 -9.90 -20.23 -4.55
CA ALA A 125 -10.42 -18.88 -4.75
C ALA A 125 -9.32 -17.81 -4.66
N PHE A 126 -8.37 -17.95 -3.74
CA PHE A 126 -7.20 -17.07 -3.65
C PHE A 126 -6.34 -17.13 -4.92
N VAL A 127 -6.06 -18.34 -5.44
CA VAL A 127 -5.32 -18.52 -6.69
C VAL A 127 -6.05 -17.88 -7.87
N VAL A 128 -7.37 -18.05 -7.97
CA VAL A 128 -8.18 -17.43 -9.02
C VAL A 128 -8.14 -15.90 -8.93
N ILE A 129 -8.26 -15.32 -7.74
CA ILE A 129 -8.14 -13.86 -7.56
C ILE A 129 -6.76 -13.37 -7.97
N VAL A 130 -5.69 -14.00 -7.48
CA VAL A 130 -4.32 -13.62 -7.82
C VAL A 130 -4.09 -13.73 -9.34
N TYR A 131 -4.64 -14.75 -9.98
CA TYR A 131 -4.55 -14.93 -11.42
C TYR A 131 -5.29 -13.82 -12.18
N ILE A 132 -6.53 -13.49 -11.81
CA ILE A 132 -7.34 -12.44 -12.43
C ILE A 132 -6.66 -11.08 -12.28
N PHE A 133 -6.23 -10.74 -11.07
CA PHE A 133 -5.60 -9.46 -10.77
C PHE A 133 -4.20 -9.34 -11.39
N GLY A 134 -3.42 -10.42 -11.34
CA GLY A 134 -2.14 -10.48 -12.04
C GLY A 134 -2.31 -10.32 -13.55
N SER A 135 -3.36 -10.90 -14.14
CA SER A 135 -3.67 -10.74 -15.56
C SER A 135 -4.07 -9.30 -15.90
N ALA A 136 -4.92 -8.67 -15.06
CA ALA A 136 -5.34 -7.29 -15.25
C ALA A 136 -4.16 -6.31 -15.12
N ALA A 137 -3.22 -6.60 -14.22
CA ALA A 137 -1.97 -5.86 -14.06
C ALA A 137 -0.89 -6.23 -15.09
N ARG A 138 -1.22 -7.09 -16.07
CA ARG A 138 -0.31 -7.58 -17.12
C ARG A 138 0.94 -8.30 -16.58
N TRP A 139 0.88 -8.86 -15.37
CA TRP A 139 1.98 -9.65 -14.77
C TRP A 139 2.29 -10.94 -15.55
N TRP A 140 1.37 -11.40 -16.39
CA TRP A 140 1.51 -12.63 -17.17
C TRP A 140 1.99 -12.40 -18.61
N GLU A 141 2.22 -11.15 -19.02
CA GLU A 141 2.87 -10.88 -20.30
C GLU A 141 4.37 -11.22 -20.23
N SER A 142 4.90 -11.79 -21.30
CA SER A 142 6.24 -12.38 -21.28
C SER A 142 7.29 -11.32 -20.94
N ASN A 143 7.93 -11.50 -19.78
CA ASN A 143 8.99 -10.67 -19.18
C ASN A 143 8.59 -9.81 -17.97
N PHE A 144 7.53 -10.12 -17.22
CA PHE A 144 7.26 -9.43 -15.94
C PHE A 144 8.47 -9.35 -14.99
N ALA A 145 9.25 -10.42 -14.85
CA ALA A 145 10.47 -10.39 -14.03
C ALA A 145 11.53 -9.41 -14.58
N PHE A 146 11.68 -9.33 -15.91
CA PHE A 146 12.63 -8.42 -16.54
C PHE A 146 12.12 -6.97 -16.53
N TRP A 147 10.81 -6.76 -16.69
CA TRP A 147 10.15 -5.45 -16.63
C TRP A 147 10.15 -4.88 -15.20
N LEU A 148 9.89 -5.73 -14.19
CA LEU A 148 9.93 -5.37 -12.77
C LEU A 148 11.35 -5.00 -12.33
N LEU A 149 12.37 -5.70 -12.84
CA LEU A 149 13.79 -5.39 -12.58
C LEU A 149 14.33 -4.23 -13.45
N ALA A 150 13.72 -3.94 -14.59
CA ALA A 150 14.14 -2.85 -15.49
C ALA A 150 13.62 -1.48 -15.05
N GLN A 151 12.61 -1.41 -14.17
CA GLN A 151 12.10 -0.16 -13.62
C GLN A 151 12.81 0.21 -12.30
N PRO A 152 13.61 1.29 -12.26
CA PRO A 152 14.37 1.67 -11.06
C PRO A 152 13.49 1.90 -9.83
N ASP A 153 12.28 2.46 -10.02
CA ASP A 153 11.38 2.82 -8.93
C ASP A 153 10.74 1.60 -8.26
N LEU A 154 10.31 0.60 -9.06
CA LEU A 154 9.78 -0.66 -8.53
C LEU A 154 10.88 -1.48 -7.87
N MET A 155 12.08 -1.51 -8.45
CA MET A 155 13.23 -2.18 -7.85
C MET A 155 13.59 -1.55 -6.50
N ALA A 156 13.56 -0.23 -6.38
CA ALA A 156 13.78 0.47 -5.11
C ALA A 156 12.73 0.10 -4.05
N LEU A 157 11.43 0.09 -4.42
CA LEU A 157 10.35 -0.32 -3.52
C LEU A 157 10.50 -1.77 -3.05
N VAL A 158 10.80 -2.70 -3.98
CA VAL A 158 10.99 -4.12 -3.67
C VAL A 158 12.20 -4.31 -2.75
N ILE A 159 13.30 -3.61 -2.99
CA ILE A 159 14.47 -3.62 -2.11
C ILE A 159 14.11 -3.10 -0.72
N VAL A 160 13.38 -1.98 -0.60
CA VAL A 160 12.94 -1.44 0.69
C VAL A 160 12.09 -2.47 1.44
N ILE A 161 11.11 -3.09 0.77
CA ILE A 161 10.26 -4.13 1.37
C ILE A 161 11.09 -5.34 1.80
N LEU A 162 12.02 -5.80 0.97
CA LEU A 162 12.90 -6.93 1.29
C LEU A 162 13.81 -6.63 2.48
N VAL A 163 14.42 -5.44 2.53
CA VAL A 163 15.23 -5.00 3.67
C VAL A 163 14.37 -4.94 4.93
N PHE A 164 13.16 -4.41 4.84
CA PHE A 164 12.23 -4.35 5.97
C PHE A 164 11.84 -5.74 6.46
N ALA A 165 11.51 -6.66 5.53
CA ALA A 165 11.18 -8.04 5.85
C ALA A 165 12.38 -8.79 6.47
N LEU A 166 13.60 -8.54 5.98
CA LEU A 166 14.82 -9.11 6.52
C LEU A 166 15.12 -8.57 7.93
N ILE A 167 14.92 -7.28 8.16
CA ILE A 167 15.05 -6.68 9.49
C ILE A 167 14.02 -7.30 10.44
N ILE A 168 12.75 -7.40 10.04
CA ILE A 168 11.71 -8.04 10.87
C ILE A 168 12.08 -9.49 11.15
N TRP A 169 12.51 -10.24 10.13
CA TRP A 169 12.93 -11.63 10.31
C TRP A 169 14.11 -11.76 11.27
N LEU A 170 15.10 -10.87 11.18
CA LEU A 170 16.28 -10.87 12.04
C LEU A 170 15.95 -10.44 13.48
N VAL A 171 15.01 -9.51 13.66
CA VAL A 171 14.54 -9.06 14.98
C VAL A 171 13.60 -10.08 15.63
N THR A 172 12.77 -10.76 14.84
CA THR A 172 11.80 -11.77 15.33
C THR A 172 12.45 -13.14 15.48
N LYS A 173 13.71 -13.30 15.05
CA LYS A 173 14.48 -14.51 15.29
C LYS A 173 14.87 -14.57 16.77
N GLU A 174 13.97 -15.11 17.59
CA GLU A 174 14.31 -15.52 18.95
C GLU A 174 15.38 -16.61 18.89
N ASP A 175 16.45 -16.43 19.67
CA ASP A 175 17.46 -17.47 19.87
C ASP A 175 16.77 -18.66 20.53
N LYS A 176 16.58 -19.75 19.78
CA LYS A 176 16.21 -21.04 20.36
C LYS A 176 17.23 -21.34 21.46
N PRO A 177 16.81 -21.54 22.73
CA PRO A 177 17.74 -21.90 23.78
C PRO A 177 18.41 -23.21 23.36
N SER A 178 19.73 -23.16 23.24
CA SER A 178 20.55 -24.34 23.02
C SER A 178 20.18 -25.37 24.09
N ASP A 179 19.78 -26.57 23.67
CA ASP A 179 19.53 -27.73 24.52
C ASP A 179 20.63 -27.83 25.59
N GLU A 180 20.30 -27.38 26.80
CA GLU A 180 21.05 -27.68 28.01
C GLU A 180 20.98 -29.20 28.13
N LYS A 181 22.11 -29.85 27.82
CA LYS A 181 22.30 -31.29 27.95
C LYS A 181 21.82 -31.69 29.33
N SER A 182 20.60 -32.21 29.38
CA SER A 182 20.05 -32.90 30.53
C SER A 182 21.10 -33.89 31.01
N ILE A 183 21.66 -33.60 32.19
CA ILE A 183 22.57 -34.52 32.85
C ILE A 183 21.80 -35.85 32.94
N PRO A 184 22.31 -36.94 32.32
CA PRO A 184 21.61 -38.22 32.31
C PRO A 184 21.28 -38.60 33.75
N ASN A 185 20.04 -39.06 34.00
CA ASN A 185 19.58 -39.42 35.36
C ASN A 185 20.54 -40.39 36.09
N GLN A 186 21.38 -41.12 35.35
CA GLN A 186 22.45 -41.97 35.85
C GLN A 186 23.50 -41.22 36.69
N LEU A 187 23.79 -39.95 36.39
CA LEU A 187 24.74 -39.12 37.16
C LEU A 187 24.13 -38.56 38.46
N LYS A 188 22.80 -38.39 38.52
CA LYS A 188 22.09 -37.99 39.75
C LYS A 188 22.00 -39.12 40.77
N GLU A 189 21.99 -40.38 40.31
CA GLU A 189 21.97 -41.55 41.21
C GLU A 189 23.35 -41.86 41.81
N MET A 190 24.45 -41.48 41.16
CA MET A 190 25.80 -41.67 41.70
C MET A 190 26.19 -40.65 42.80
N LEU A 191 25.37 -39.61 43.02
CA LEU A 191 25.62 -38.54 44.00
C LEU A 191 24.72 -38.64 45.24
N LYS A 192 23.95 -39.73 45.40
CA LYS A 192 23.21 -40.08 46.62
C LYS A 192 23.88 -41.24 47.33
#